data_AF-A0AAD6ZGG7-F1
#
_entry.id   AF-A0AAD6ZGG7-F1
#
_cell.length_a   1.000
_cell.length_b   1.000
_cell.length_c   1.000
_cell.angle_alpha   90.00
_cell.angle_beta   90.00
_cell.angle_gamma   90.00
#
_symmetry.space_group_name_H-M   'P 1'
#
loop_
_entity.id
_entity.type
_entity.pdbx_description
1 polymer ?
#
loop_
_entity_poly.entity_id
_entity_poly.type
_entity_poly.pdbx_seq_one_letter_code
_entity_poly.pdbx_strand_id
1 'polypeptide(L)'
;WWSIYEIGQRLCKDVSFRNRVFLAGDAFHTHSSKGGQGMNVSMILTVYNLGWKFAACAKGIASPSILDTYGGERVEVARELIEFNHKVSRLFSAKSAVAESEGVSMEEFQALWIWMGKWTSGTAVKYDPSLVMTESTAAKTELAKNIIVGSHFESHMVVCYVDAHAVQFTDRLVADGRWRLIGELSNTQISTHC
;
A
#
# COMPACT_ATOMS: atom_id res chain seq x y z
N TRP A 1 30.48 4.06 -8.44
CA TRP A 1 29.67 5.27 -8.72
C TRP A 1 29.53 6.06 -7.42
N TRP A 2 29.59 7.40 -7.45
CA TRP A 2 29.40 8.26 -6.28
C TRP A 2 28.47 9.43 -6.63
N SER A 3 27.72 9.93 -5.66
CA SER A 3 26.81 11.06 -5.81
C SER A 3 26.61 11.79 -4.47
N ILE A 4 26.13 13.02 -4.53
CA ILE A 4 25.79 13.85 -3.37
C ILE A 4 24.26 13.97 -3.32
N TYR A 5 23.65 13.45 -2.26
CA TYR A 5 22.21 13.52 -2.05
C TYR A 5 21.90 14.50 -0.92
N GLU A 6 21.25 15.61 -1.24
CA GLU A 6 20.76 16.55 -0.25
C GLU A 6 19.38 16.11 0.27
N ILE A 7 19.21 16.10 1.59
CA ILE A 7 17.98 15.63 2.22
C ILE A 7 16.92 16.73 2.15
N GLY A 8 15.91 16.52 1.30
CA GLY A 8 14.74 17.39 1.21
C GLY A 8 13.43 16.60 1.26
N GLN A 9 12.48 17.03 2.10
CA GLN A 9 11.14 16.46 2.16
C GLN A 9 10.14 17.47 1.58
N ARG A 10 9.39 17.06 0.55
CA ARG A 10 8.39 17.93 -0.12
C ARG A 10 7.19 17.08 -0.53
N LEU A 11 6.02 17.69 -0.49
CA LEU A 11 4.75 17.08 -0.92
C LEU A 11 3.95 18.12 -1.69
N CYS A 12 3.48 17.76 -2.88
CA CYS A 12 2.47 18.54 -3.59
C CYS A 12 1.09 18.28 -2.98
N LYS A 13 0.27 19.32 -2.77
CA LYS A 13 -1.11 19.14 -2.28
C LYS A 13 -2.04 18.62 -3.39
N ASP A 14 -1.82 19.09 -4.62
CA ASP A 14 -2.66 18.76 -5.76
C ASP A 14 -1.92 17.76 -6.66
N VAL A 15 -2.36 16.50 -6.63
CA VAL A 15 -1.78 15.43 -7.48
C VAL A 15 -2.35 15.40 -8.89
N SER A 16 -3.48 16.07 -9.12
CA SER A 16 -4.19 16.02 -10.37
C SER A 16 -4.77 17.39 -10.73
N PHE A 17 -4.64 17.77 -11.98
CA PHE A 17 -5.31 18.94 -12.53
C PHE A 17 -6.44 18.49 -13.45
N ARG A 18 -7.69 18.78 -13.04
CA ARG A 18 -8.93 18.51 -13.81
C ARG A 18 -9.04 17.07 -14.32
N ASN A 19 -8.53 16.08 -13.59
CA ASN A 19 -8.47 14.66 -13.99
C ASN A 19 -7.86 14.41 -15.39
N ARG A 20 -6.96 15.29 -15.83
CA ARG A 20 -6.30 15.21 -17.14
C ARG A 20 -4.78 15.17 -17.03
N VAL A 21 -4.23 15.87 -16.04
CA VAL A 21 -2.80 15.88 -15.75
C VAL A 21 -2.61 15.30 -14.36
N PHE A 22 -1.71 14.33 -14.23
CA PHE A 22 -1.43 13.65 -12.96
C PHE A 22 0.06 13.71 -12.66
N LEU A 23 0.40 13.92 -11.39
CA LEU A 23 1.76 13.85 -10.87
C LEU A 23 1.99 12.48 -10.22
N ALA A 24 3.16 11.90 -10.44
CA ALA A 24 3.55 10.59 -9.95
C ALA A 24 5.03 10.57 -9.56
N GLY A 25 5.37 9.71 -8.60
CA GLY A 25 6.71 9.57 -8.04
C GLY A 25 7.30 10.86 -7.48
N ASP A 26 8.57 11.12 -7.79
CA ASP A 26 9.34 12.24 -7.23
C ASP A 26 8.79 13.63 -7.65
N ALA A 27 8.00 13.70 -8.73
CA ALA A 27 7.29 14.92 -9.12
C ALA A 27 6.15 15.29 -8.15
N PHE A 28 5.66 14.32 -7.38
CA PHE A 28 4.61 14.49 -6.40
C PHE A 28 5.16 14.59 -4.97
N HIS A 29 6.09 13.70 -4.59
CA HIS A 29 6.68 13.68 -3.26
C HIS A 29 8.19 13.44 -3.32
N THR A 30 8.96 14.14 -2.50
CA THR A 30 10.37 13.79 -2.24
C THR A 30 10.56 13.53 -0.77
N HIS A 31 11.36 12.53 -0.42
CA HIS A 31 11.62 12.15 0.97
C HIS A 31 13.08 11.77 1.19
N SER A 32 13.44 11.60 2.46
CA SER A 32 14.79 11.17 2.81
C SER A 32 15.07 9.76 2.28
N SER A 33 16.27 9.55 1.73
CA SER A 33 16.75 8.26 1.27
C SER A 33 17.01 7.27 2.41
N LYS A 34 17.03 7.74 3.67
CA LYS A 34 17.29 6.93 4.87
C LYS A 34 16.37 5.71 5.00
N GLY A 35 15.15 5.77 4.47
CA GLY A 35 14.20 4.65 4.49
C GLY A 35 14.33 3.66 3.32
N GLY A 36 15.19 3.92 2.32
CA GLY A 36 15.28 3.10 1.10
C GLY A 36 14.00 3.05 0.27
N GLN A 37 13.07 3.98 0.52
CA GLN A 37 11.70 3.92 0.04
C GLN A 37 11.47 4.56 -1.33
N GLY A 38 12.41 5.38 -1.83
CA GLY A 38 12.25 6.23 -3.01
C GLY A 38 11.52 5.56 -4.18
N MET A 39 12.15 4.57 -4.78
CA MET A 39 11.61 3.90 -5.97
C MET A 39 10.37 3.03 -5.67
N ASN A 40 10.36 2.30 -4.55
CA ASN A 40 9.27 1.39 -4.22
C ASN A 40 7.95 2.14 -3.99
N VAL A 41 8.01 3.20 -3.17
CA VAL A 41 6.87 4.08 -2.91
C VAL A 41 6.45 4.76 -4.20
N SER A 42 7.38 5.35 -4.96
CA SER A 42 7.04 6.04 -6.20
C SER A 42 6.35 5.11 -7.20
N MET A 43 6.85 3.90 -7.45
CA MET A 43 6.21 2.98 -8.42
C MET A 43 4.87 2.41 -7.92
N ILE A 44 4.86 1.83 -6.72
CA ILE A 44 3.69 1.10 -6.21
C ILE A 44 2.58 2.05 -5.81
N LEU A 45 2.93 3.18 -5.17
CA LEU A 45 1.92 4.09 -4.64
C LEU A 45 1.39 5.06 -5.67
N THR A 46 2.09 5.35 -6.76
CA THR A 46 1.58 6.31 -7.76
C THR A 46 1.19 5.62 -9.06
N VAL A 47 2.16 5.09 -9.80
CA VAL A 47 1.95 4.59 -11.17
C VAL A 47 1.08 3.33 -11.19
N TYR A 48 1.30 2.39 -10.28
CA TYR A 48 0.53 1.14 -10.25
C TYR A 48 -0.95 1.39 -9.92
N ASN A 49 -1.25 2.34 -9.03
CA ASN A 49 -2.63 2.71 -8.73
C ASN A 49 -3.29 3.50 -9.87
N LEU A 50 -2.57 4.45 -10.46
CA LEU A 50 -3.12 5.28 -11.53
C LEU A 50 -3.34 4.48 -12.83
N GLY A 51 -2.45 3.53 -13.13
CA GLY A 51 -2.43 2.80 -14.40
C GLY A 51 -3.73 2.05 -14.70
N TRP A 52 -4.26 1.30 -13.74
CA TRP A 52 -5.51 0.54 -13.96
C TRP A 52 -6.73 1.47 -14.04
N LYS A 53 -6.76 2.55 -13.25
CA LYS A 53 -7.85 3.55 -13.27
C LYS A 53 -7.91 4.24 -14.63
N PHE A 54 -6.75 4.66 -15.13
CA PHE A 54 -6.62 5.27 -16.44
C PHE A 54 -7.01 4.31 -17.56
N ALA A 55 -6.53 3.05 -17.51
CA ALA A 55 -6.88 2.04 -18.50
C ALA A 55 -8.39 1.72 -18.51
N ALA A 56 -9.04 1.68 -17.35
CA ALA A 56 -10.48 1.44 -17.24
C ALA A 56 -11.30 2.61 -17.83
N CYS A 57 -10.90 3.85 -17.59
CA CYS A 57 -11.52 5.03 -18.20
C CYS A 57 -11.30 5.08 -19.72
N ALA A 58 -10.08 4.84 -20.18
CA ALA A 58 -9.73 4.86 -21.60
C ALA A 58 -10.51 3.81 -22.41
N LYS A 59 -10.79 2.64 -21.80
CA LYS A 59 -11.60 1.57 -22.39
C LYS A 59 -13.11 1.79 -22.24
N GLY A 60 -13.56 2.85 -21.57
CA GLY A 60 -14.98 3.11 -21.29
C GLY A 60 -15.62 2.12 -20.32
N ILE A 61 -14.83 1.36 -19.55
CA ILE A 61 -15.31 0.37 -18.59
C ILE A 61 -15.76 1.06 -17.29
N ALA A 62 -15.08 2.14 -16.90
CA ALA A 62 -15.35 2.89 -15.68
C ALA A 62 -15.56 4.38 -15.97
N SER A 63 -16.40 5.03 -15.15
CA SER A 63 -16.61 6.48 -15.18
C SER A 63 -15.31 7.23 -14.86
N PRO A 64 -15.05 8.40 -15.50
CA PRO A 64 -13.92 9.27 -15.17
C PRO A 64 -13.83 9.67 -13.69
N SER A 65 -14.94 9.61 -12.95
CA SER A 65 -14.98 9.88 -11.50
C SER A 65 -14.11 8.93 -10.67
N ILE A 66 -13.70 7.78 -11.22
CA ILE A 66 -12.75 6.89 -10.56
C ILE A 66 -11.38 7.54 -10.41
N LEU A 67 -11.01 8.48 -11.28
CA LEU A 67 -9.72 9.17 -11.23
C LEU A 67 -9.62 10.13 -10.03
N ASP A 68 -10.75 10.64 -9.54
CA ASP A 68 -10.79 11.48 -8.33
C ASP A 68 -10.27 10.72 -7.09
N THR A 69 -10.45 9.39 -7.06
CA THR A 69 -9.96 8.55 -5.96
C THR A 69 -8.43 8.53 -5.86
N TYR A 70 -7.71 8.84 -6.94
CA TYR A 70 -6.24 8.89 -6.91
C TYR A 70 -5.73 9.93 -5.92
N GLY A 71 -6.32 11.13 -5.90
CA GLY A 71 -5.92 12.17 -4.96
C GLY A 71 -6.15 11.80 -3.51
N GLY A 72 -7.37 11.35 -3.19
CA GLY A 72 -7.74 10.95 -1.84
C GLY A 72 -6.87 9.80 -1.31
N GLU A 73 -6.62 8.78 -2.13
CA GLU A 73 -5.80 7.64 -1.71
C GLU A 73 -4.32 7.98 -1.53
N ARG A 74 -3.75 8.88 -2.35
CA ARG A 74 -2.28 9.04 -2.43
C ARG A 74 -1.71 10.20 -1.64
N VAL A 75 -2.46 11.28 -1.51
CA VAL A 75 -2.06 12.39 -0.64
C VAL A 75 -1.91 11.91 0.79
N GLU A 76 -2.84 11.05 1.25
CA GLU A 76 -2.83 10.55 2.61
C GLU A 76 -1.65 9.61 2.89
N VAL A 77 -1.41 8.64 2.00
CA VAL A 77 -0.27 7.72 2.14
C VAL A 77 1.08 8.46 2.07
N ALA A 78 1.19 9.49 1.23
CA ALA A 78 2.39 10.32 1.17
C ALA A 78 2.59 11.16 2.44
N ARG A 79 1.50 11.62 3.06
CA ARG A 79 1.54 12.29 4.38
C ARG A 79 2.02 11.33 5.47
N GLU A 80 1.51 10.11 5.50
CA GLU A 80 1.97 9.06 6.42
C GLU A 80 3.46 8.74 6.23
N LEU A 81 3.96 8.72 4.99
CA LEU A 81 5.38 8.54 4.69
C LEU A 81 6.25 9.69 5.22
N ILE A 82 5.78 10.94 5.13
CA ILE A 82 6.51 12.09 5.66
C ILE A 82 6.55 12.04 7.19
N GLU A 83 5.42 11.72 7.84
CA GLU A 83 5.37 11.51 9.28
C GLU A 83 6.27 10.37 9.76
N PHE A 84 6.29 9.26 9.01
CA PHE A 84 7.23 8.16 9.19
C PHE A 84 8.68 8.68 9.19
N ASN A 85 9.07 9.42 8.14
CA ASN A 85 10.44 9.93 8.00
C ASN A 85 10.80 10.92 9.11
N HIS A 86 9.85 11.74 9.57
CA HIS A 86 10.08 12.64 10.71
C HIS A 86 10.33 11.87 12.00
N LYS A 87 9.52 10.85 12.31
CA LYS A 87 9.69 10.01 13.51
C LYS A 87 11.04 9.28 13.48
N VAL A 88 11.35 8.65 12.35
CA VAL A 88 12.61 7.92 12.15
C VAL A 88 13.82 8.85 12.22
N SER A 89 13.76 10.03 11.59
CA SER A 89 14.87 10.99 11.65
C SER A 89 15.10 11.52 13.05
N ARG A 90 14.04 11.73 13.86
CA ARG A 90 14.18 12.10 15.28
C ARG A 90 14.87 11.00 16.07
N LEU A 91 14.50 9.74 15.90
CA LEU A 91 15.13 8.61 16.59
C LEU A 91 16.60 8.42 16.21
N PHE A 92 16.94 8.49 14.93
CA PHE A 92 18.33 8.34 14.48
C PHE A 92 19.22 9.54 14.83
N SER A 93 18.63 10.70 15.11
CA SER A 93 19.37 11.91 15.54
C SER A 93 19.40 12.07 17.07
N ALA A 94 18.48 11.42 17.78
CA ALA A 94 18.51 11.34 19.23
C ALA A 94 19.74 10.51 19.65
N LYS A 95 20.56 11.05 20.55
CA LYS A 95 21.64 10.28 21.18
C LYS A 95 21.01 9.08 21.90
N SER A 96 21.63 7.90 21.78
CA SER A 96 21.12 6.70 22.44
C SER A 96 20.88 6.96 23.93
N ALA A 97 19.72 6.53 24.44
CA ALA A 97 19.27 6.67 25.83
C ALA A 97 20.16 5.95 26.88
N VAL A 98 21.35 5.50 26.50
CA VAL A 98 22.31 4.85 27.40
C VAL A 98 22.92 5.86 28.39
N ALA A 99 22.78 7.17 28.14
CA ALA A 99 23.48 8.20 28.93
C ALA A 99 22.61 9.23 29.68
N GLU A 100 21.37 9.54 29.32
CA GLU A 100 20.62 10.63 29.99
C GLU A 100 19.10 10.49 29.83
N SER A 101 18.37 10.94 30.86
CA SER A 101 16.93 10.79 31.12
C SER A 101 15.98 11.46 30.10
N GLU A 102 16.48 11.86 28.93
CA GLU A 102 15.72 12.44 27.80
C GLU A 102 15.83 11.57 26.53
N GLY A 103 16.26 10.32 26.66
CA GLY A 103 16.33 9.37 25.55
C GLY A 103 14.99 8.67 25.27
N VAL A 104 14.81 8.20 24.03
CA VAL A 104 13.64 7.41 23.63
C VAL A 104 13.66 6.06 24.37
N SER A 105 12.51 5.65 24.91
CA SER A 105 12.35 4.36 25.58
C SER A 105 12.68 3.20 24.63
N MET A 106 13.30 2.13 25.16
CA MET A 106 13.58 0.92 24.37
C MET A 106 12.28 0.27 23.83
N GLU A 107 11.17 0.39 24.57
CA GLU A 107 9.86 -0.13 24.15
C GLU A 107 9.28 0.69 23.00
N GLU A 108 9.40 2.02 23.07
CA GLU A 108 9.00 2.92 21.98
C GLU A 108 9.86 2.71 20.73
N PHE A 109 11.17 2.50 20.93
CA PHE A 109 12.08 2.16 19.85
C PHE A 109 11.69 0.83 19.19
N GLN A 110 11.42 -0.22 19.96
CA GLN A 110 11.00 -1.51 19.44
C GLN A 110 9.66 -1.43 18.71
N ALA A 111 8.67 -0.71 19.27
CA ALA A 111 7.38 -0.50 18.62
C ALA A 111 7.53 0.26 17.29
N LEU A 112 8.35 1.31 17.27
CA LEU A 112 8.64 2.02 16.02
C LEU A 112 9.40 1.14 15.04
N TRP A 113 10.31 0.28 15.50
CA TRP A 113 11.06 -0.63 14.64
C TRP A 113 10.16 -1.67 13.95
N ILE A 114 9.23 -2.27 14.69
CA ILE A 114 8.24 -3.21 14.14
C ILE A 114 7.32 -2.50 13.13
N TRP A 115 6.82 -1.32 13.50
CA TRP A 115 5.99 -0.52 12.62
C TRP A 115 6.76 -0.07 11.36
N MET A 116 8.03 0.31 11.51
CA MET A 116 8.93 0.65 10.41
C MET A 116 9.13 -0.54 9.48
N GLY A 117 9.34 -1.75 10.00
CA GLY A 117 9.45 -2.96 9.18
C GLY A 117 8.22 -3.16 8.28
N LYS A 118 7.01 -2.98 8.84
CA LYS A 118 5.74 -3.10 8.09
C LYS A 118 5.52 -1.98 7.07
N TRP A 119 5.93 -0.75 7.40
CA TRP A 119 5.80 0.39 6.49
C TRP A 119 6.80 0.30 5.33
N THR A 120 8.04 -0.05 5.64
CA THR A 120 9.13 -0.18 4.66
C THR A 120 8.96 -1.35 3.70
N SER A 121 8.20 -2.39 4.08
CA SER A 121 7.80 -3.47 3.18
C SER A 121 6.71 -3.06 2.18
N GLY A 122 6.09 -1.89 2.34
CA GLY A 122 5.01 -1.42 1.46
C GLY A 122 3.67 -2.13 1.65
N THR A 123 3.56 -3.02 2.64
CA THR A 123 2.37 -3.84 2.90
C THR A 123 1.41 -3.20 3.91
N ALA A 124 1.86 -2.19 4.64
CA ALA A 124 1.07 -1.52 5.68
C ALA A 124 0.04 -0.50 5.15
N VAL A 125 0.03 -0.21 3.85
CA VAL A 125 -0.88 0.79 3.28
C VAL A 125 -2.33 0.31 3.37
N LYS A 126 -3.19 1.19 3.89
CA LYS A 126 -4.63 0.98 3.97
C LYS A 126 -5.35 2.20 3.40
N TYR A 127 -6.24 1.99 2.45
CA TYR A 127 -7.06 3.05 1.88
C TYR A 127 -8.33 3.28 2.68
N ASP A 128 -8.72 4.55 2.76
CA ASP A 128 -10.00 4.96 3.30
C ASP A 128 -11.16 4.62 2.36
N PRO A 129 -12.40 4.55 2.90
CA PRO A 129 -13.58 4.36 2.09
C PRO A 129 -13.71 5.41 0.98
N SER A 130 -13.95 4.95 -0.24
CA SER A 130 -14.06 5.80 -1.43
C SER A 130 -14.93 5.12 -2.49
N LEU A 131 -15.06 5.71 -3.69
CA LEU A 131 -15.83 5.12 -4.78
C LEU A 131 -15.44 3.66 -5.10
N VAL A 132 -14.15 3.33 -4.93
CA VAL A 132 -13.62 1.98 -5.24
C VAL A 132 -13.41 1.13 -3.99
N MET A 133 -13.50 1.71 -2.79
CA MET A 133 -13.30 1.03 -1.52
C MET A 133 -14.53 1.10 -0.64
N THR A 134 -15.10 -0.05 -0.32
CA THR A 134 -16.22 -0.16 0.62
C THR A 134 -15.77 0.13 2.05
N GLU A 135 -16.68 0.66 2.86
CA GLU A 135 -16.50 0.67 4.31
C GLU A 135 -16.39 -0.75 4.86
N SER A 136 -15.51 -0.92 5.84
CA SER A 136 -15.36 -2.18 6.58
C SER A 136 -16.45 -2.25 7.65
N THR A 137 -17.55 -2.96 7.37
CA THR A 137 -18.57 -3.25 8.38
C THR A 137 -18.22 -4.50 9.17
N ALA A 138 -18.48 -4.50 10.48
CA ALA A 138 -18.14 -5.61 11.38
C ALA A 138 -18.65 -6.98 10.90
N ALA A 139 -19.86 -7.03 10.31
CA ALA A 139 -20.46 -8.25 9.76
C ALA A 139 -19.68 -8.83 8.57
N LYS A 140 -18.98 -8.01 7.78
CA LYS A 140 -18.16 -8.47 6.63
C LYS A 140 -16.77 -8.91 7.08
N THR A 141 -16.24 -8.34 8.15
CA THR A 141 -14.92 -8.69 8.70
C THR A 141 -14.93 -10.08 9.36
N GLU A 142 -16.05 -10.50 9.95
CA GLU A 142 -16.17 -11.84 10.53
C GLU A 142 -16.07 -12.99 9.50
N LEU A 143 -16.49 -12.74 8.25
CA LEU A 143 -16.41 -13.73 7.16
C LEU A 143 -14.98 -13.97 6.68
N ALA A 144 -14.12 -12.95 6.78
CA ALA A 144 -12.73 -13.04 6.33
C ALA A 144 -11.82 -12.23 7.27
N LYS A 145 -11.56 -12.79 8.46
CA LYS A 145 -10.90 -12.10 9.58
C LYS A 145 -9.51 -11.55 9.25
N ASN A 146 -8.79 -12.25 8.38
CA ASN A 146 -7.43 -11.89 7.99
C ASN A 146 -7.38 -10.99 6.75
N ILE A 147 -8.52 -10.68 6.13
CA ILE A 147 -8.60 -9.80 4.95
C ILE A 147 -9.06 -8.41 5.41
N ILE A 148 -8.11 -7.50 5.55
CA ILE A 148 -8.40 -6.12 5.93
C ILE A 148 -8.80 -5.33 4.68
N VAL A 149 -10.04 -4.86 4.64
CA VAL A 149 -10.54 -4.01 3.54
C VAL A 149 -9.69 -2.74 3.42
N GLY A 150 -9.31 -2.41 2.19
CA GLY A 150 -8.45 -1.26 1.87
C GLY A 150 -6.96 -1.56 1.92
N SER A 151 -6.54 -2.72 2.41
CA SER A 151 -5.14 -3.15 2.40
C SER A 151 -4.80 -4.04 1.20
N HIS A 152 -3.51 -4.30 1.00
CA HIS A 152 -3.07 -5.28 0.00
C HIS A 152 -3.61 -6.69 0.33
N PHE A 153 -3.83 -7.51 -0.70
CA PHE A 153 -4.23 -8.90 -0.50
C PHE A 153 -3.02 -9.76 -0.13
N GLU A 154 -3.01 -10.32 1.07
CA GLU A 154 -1.89 -11.14 1.55
C GLU A 154 -1.89 -12.52 0.88
N SER A 155 -0.73 -12.88 0.30
CA SER A 155 -0.58 -14.18 -0.37
C SER A 155 -0.51 -15.32 0.63
N HIS A 156 -1.19 -16.41 0.29
CA HIS A 156 -1.13 -17.67 1.01
C HIS A 156 -0.82 -18.80 0.03
N MET A 157 -0.17 -19.85 0.53
CA MET A 157 0.05 -21.06 -0.26
C MET A 157 -1.29 -21.77 -0.45
N VAL A 158 -1.61 -22.05 -1.71
CA VAL A 158 -2.78 -22.83 -2.12
C VAL A 158 -2.34 -23.99 -2.99
N VAL A 159 -3.14 -25.04 -3.01
CA VAL A 159 -2.92 -26.18 -3.91
C VAL A 159 -3.94 -26.10 -5.03
N CYS A 160 -3.48 -26.08 -6.27
CA CYS A 160 -4.39 -26.11 -7.41
C CYS A 160 -5.02 -27.50 -7.52
N TYR A 161 -6.35 -27.53 -7.65
CA TYR A 161 -7.11 -28.78 -7.67
C TYR A 161 -6.78 -29.68 -8.88
N VAL A 162 -6.44 -29.08 -10.02
CA VAL A 162 -6.27 -29.81 -11.28
C VAL A 162 -4.95 -30.59 -11.35
N ASP A 163 -3.87 -30.03 -10.82
CA ASP A 163 -2.51 -30.56 -10.96
C ASP A 163 -1.81 -30.82 -9.61
N ALA A 164 -2.50 -30.59 -8.49
CA ALA A 164 -1.99 -30.66 -7.13
C ALA A 164 -0.73 -29.80 -6.89
N HIS A 165 -0.48 -28.80 -7.74
CA HIS A 165 0.69 -27.94 -7.61
C HIS A 165 0.45 -26.88 -6.54
N ALA A 166 1.37 -26.81 -5.58
CA ALA A 166 1.36 -25.79 -4.54
C ALA A 166 1.93 -24.47 -5.09
N VAL A 167 1.13 -23.41 -5.04
CA VAL A 167 1.49 -22.09 -5.56
C VAL A 167 1.15 -20.99 -4.56
N GLN A 168 1.85 -19.87 -4.63
CA GLN A 168 1.40 -18.65 -3.97
C GLN A 168 0.15 -18.14 -4.68
N PHE A 169 -0.92 -17.89 -3.93
CA PHE A 169 -2.20 -17.50 -4.52
C PHE A 169 -2.09 -16.20 -5.35
N THR A 170 -1.29 -15.24 -4.89
CA THR A 170 -1.08 -13.97 -5.59
C THR A 170 -0.38 -14.12 -6.94
N ASP A 171 0.37 -15.19 -7.18
CA ASP A 171 0.97 -15.47 -8.50
C ASP A 171 -0.10 -15.70 -9.58
N ARG A 172 -1.31 -16.10 -9.17
CA ARG A 172 -2.47 -16.23 -10.06
C ARG A 172 -3.20 -14.89 -10.28
N LEU A 173 -2.89 -13.86 -9.50
CA LEU A 173 -3.50 -12.53 -9.57
C LEU A 173 -2.67 -11.58 -10.44
N VAL A 174 -2.54 -11.94 -11.72
CA VAL A 174 -1.77 -11.14 -12.69
C VAL A 174 -2.33 -9.72 -12.84
N ALA A 175 -1.44 -8.73 -12.87
CA ALA A 175 -1.73 -7.30 -13.01
C ALA A 175 -2.15 -6.93 -14.45
N ASP A 176 -3.37 -7.30 -14.84
CA ASP A 176 -3.91 -7.12 -16.20
C ASP A 176 -5.09 -6.13 -16.28
N GLY A 177 -5.39 -5.45 -15.17
CA GLY A 177 -6.50 -4.50 -15.05
C GLY A 177 -7.88 -5.14 -14.87
N ARG A 178 -7.97 -6.48 -14.79
CA ARG A 178 -9.23 -7.16 -14.44
C ARG A 178 -9.42 -7.16 -12.91
N TRP A 179 -10.65 -6.99 -12.46
CA TRP A 179 -11.03 -7.24 -11.07
C TRP A 179 -11.10 -8.75 -10.79
N ARG A 180 -11.04 -9.13 -9.52
CA ARG A 180 -11.10 -10.53 -9.07
C ARG A 180 -12.22 -10.69 -8.06
N LEU A 181 -13.01 -11.75 -8.23
CA LEU A 181 -13.97 -12.21 -7.25
C LEU A 181 -13.40 -13.50 -6.67
N ILE A 182 -13.18 -13.52 -5.37
CA ILE A 182 -12.64 -14.66 -4.64
C ILE A 182 -13.73 -15.13 -3.70
N GLY A 183 -14.14 -16.39 -3.87
CA GLY A 183 -15.14 -17.03 -3.03
C GLY A 183 -14.50 -18.17 -2.25
N GLU A 184 -14.75 -18.22 -0.95
CA GLU A 184 -14.47 -19.39 -0.13
C GLU A 184 -15.68 -20.31 -0.15
N LEU A 185 -15.49 -21.54 -0.60
CA LEU A 185 -16.53 -22.57 -0.55
C LEU A 185 -16.38 -23.32 0.77
N SER A 186 -17.28 -23.06 1.72
CA SER A 186 -17.31 -23.82 2.95
C SER A 186 -17.87 -25.22 2.70
N ASN A 187 -17.22 -26.21 3.31
CA ASN A 187 -17.49 -27.66 3.42
C ASN A 187 -18.64 -28.26 2.58
N THR A 188 -18.68 -27.94 1.30
CA THR A 188 -19.56 -28.57 0.34
C THR A 188 -18.79 -29.78 -0.14
N GLN A 189 -19.22 -30.97 0.28
CA GLN A 189 -18.91 -32.16 -0.48
C GLN A 189 -19.38 -31.88 -1.90
N ILE A 190 -18.47 -31.49 -2.79
CA ILE A 190 -18.75 -31.37 -4.21
C ILE A 190 -18.99 -32.82 -4.64
N SER A 191 -20.26 -33.24 -4.66
CA SER A 191 -20.65 -34.54 -5.17
C SER A 191 -20.35 -34.55 -6.65
N THR A 192 -19.16 -35.02 -7.00
CA THR A 192 -18.83 -35.39 -8.37
C THR A 192 -19.59 -36.69 -8.67
N HIS A 193 -20.88 -36.58 -8.93
CA HIS A 193 -21.60 -37.61 -9.68
C HIS A 193 -21.09 -37.54 -11.11
N CYS A 194 -20.12 -38.40 -11.44
CA CYS A 194 -19.92 -38.90 -12.79
C CYS A 194 -20.87 -40.06 -13.03
#